data_AF-A0A352SU30-F1
#
_entry.id   AF-A0A352SU30-F1
#
_cell.length_a   1.000
_cell.length_b   1.000
_cell.length_c   1.000
_cell.angle_alpha   90.00
_cell.angle_beta   90.00
_cell.angle_gamma   90.00
#
_symmetry.space_group_name_H-M   'P 1'
#
loop_
_entity.id
_entity.type
_entity.pdbx_description
1 polymer ?
#
loop_
_entity_poly.entity_id
_entity_poly.type
_entity_poly.pdbx_seq_one_letter_code
_entity_poly.pdbx_strand_id
1 'polypeptide(L)' 'PLVISDHADWNELTSTISATGAETVWVTHGREDALVHWCRQRGLDAEPLYLQGREEDSSE' A
#
# COMPACT_ATOMS: atom_id res chain seq x y z
N PRO A 1 -21.84 -9.97 -18.12
CA PRO A 1 -22.04 -9.46 -16.74
C PRO A 1 -20.97 -8.41 -16.47
N LEU A 2 -21.31 -7.30 -15.81
CA LEU A 2 -20.32 -6.29 -15.42
C LEU A 2 -19.56 -6.80 -14.18
N VAL A 3 -18.23 -6.78 -14.25
CA VAL A 3 -17.34 -7.16 -13.14
C VAL A 3 -16.48 -5.95 -12.82
N ILE A 4 -16.44 -5.54 -11.56
CA ILE A 4 -15.72 -4.35 -11.09
C ILE A 4 -14.82 -4.80 -9.93
N SER A 5 -13.58 -4.27 -9.89
CA SER A 5 -12.68 -4.47 -8.77
C SER A 5 -13.13 -3.66 -7.55
N ASP A 6 -12.88 -4.19 -6.36
CA ASP A 6 -13.12 -3.55 -5.07
C ASP A 6 -11.87 -2.85 -4.50
N HIS A 7 -10.74 -2.88 -5.22
CA HIS A 7 -9.50 -2.21 -4.82
C HIS A 7 -9.48 -0.76 -5.29
N ALA A 8 -8.90 0.11 -4.46
CA ALA A 8 -8.59 1.49 -4.82
C ALA A 8 -7.52 1.53 -5.92
N ASP A 9 -7.67 2.47 -6.86
CA ASP A 9 -6.61 2.74 -7.83
C ASP A 9 -5.44 3.53 -7.20
N TRP A 10 -4.37 3.73 -7.97
CA TRP A 10 -3.18 4.42 -7.48
C TRP A 10 -3.44 5.85 -7.02
N ASN A 11 -4.31 6.59 -7.72
CA ASN A 11 -4.60 7.99 -7.39
C ASN A 11 -5.44 8.07 -6.11
N GLU A 12 -6.43 7.19 -5.97
CA GLU A 12 -7.26 7.07 -4.78
C GLU A 12 -6.42 6.68 -3.56
N LEU A 13 -5.53 5.70 -3.70
CA LEU A 13 -4.62 5.23 -2.64
C LEU A 13 -3.69 6.35 -2.16
N THR A 14 -3.01 7.02 -3.09
CA THR A 14 -2.03 8.07 -2.75
C THR A 14 -2.67 9.34 -2.22
N SER A 15 -3.86 9.70 -2.73
CA SER A 15 -4.67 10.78 -2.18
C SER A 15 -5.11 10.45 -0.76
N THR A 16 -5.52 9.21 -0.50
CA THR A 16 -5.96 8.77 0.84
C THR A 16 -4.80 8.85 1.83
N ILE A 17 -3.61 8.35 1.48
CA ILE A 17 -2.41 8.44 2.33
C ILE A 17 -2.12 9.90 2.70
N SER A 18 -2.22 10.82 1.73
CA SER A 18 -1.97 12.24 1.99
C SER A 18 -3.06 12.85 2.90
N ALA A 19 -4.31 12.43 2.72
CA ALA A 19 -5.44 12.92 3.50
C ALA A 19 -5.44 12.43 4.96
N THR A 20 -4.82 11.30 5.26
CA THR A 20 -4.74 10.79 6.64
C THR A 20 -3.82 11.63 7.53
N GLY A 21 -2.83 12.31 6.94
CA GLY A 21 -1.78 13.00 7.70
C GLY A 21 -0.87 12.05 8.48
N ALA A 22 -0.82 10.76 8.12
CA ALA A 22 0.02 9.79 8.80
C ALA A 22 1.52 10.09 8.58
N GLU A 23 2.31 10.02 9.64
CA GLU A 23 3.78 10.16 9.57
C GLU A 23 4.44 8.85 9.12
N THR A 24 3.84 7.71 9.49
CA THR A 24 4.32 6.37 9.15
C THR A 24 3.25 5.57 8.41
N VAL A 25 3.63 4.92 7.31
CA VAL A 25 2.76 4.08 6.47
C VAL A 25 3.31 2.65 6.40
N TRP A 26 2.54 1.70 6.91
CA TRP A 26 2.84 0.27 6.82
C TRP A 26 2.12 -0.33 5.62
N VAL A 27 2.87 -0.86 4.66
CA VAL A 27 2.32 -1.37 3.40
C VAL A 27 2.21 -2.89 3.46
N THR A 28 1.07 -3.44 3.05
CA THR A 28 0.88 -4.87 2.92
C THR A 28 0.03 -5.16 1.69
N HIS A 29 0.02 -6.43 1.23
CA HIS A 29 -0.81 -6.94 0.14
C HIS A 29 -0.51 -6.32 -1.22
N GLY A 30 0.22 -7.06 -2.05
CA GLY A 30 0.57 -6.69 -3.41
C GLY A 30 2.05 -6.33 -3.53
N ARG A 31 2.40 -5.49 -4.50
CA ARG A 31 3.78 -5.06 -4.73
C ARG A 31 4.11 -3.83 -3.89
N GLU A 32 4.65 -4.09 -2.71
CA GLU A 32 4.83 -3.10 -1.65
C GLU A 32 5.92 -2.07 -1.97
N ASP A 33 6.97 -2.48 -2.69
CA ASP A 33 8.14 -1.66 -3.01
C ASP A 33 7.80 -0.35 -3.73
N ALA A 34 6.80 -0.37 -4.62
CA ALA A 34 6.40 0.82 -5.37
C ALA A 34 5.76 1.88 -4.45
N LEU A 35 4.86 1.46 -3.55
CA LEU A 35 4.16 2.37 -2.65
C LEU A 35 5.09 2.88 -1.56
N VAL A 36 5.93 1.99 -0.99
CA VAL A 36 6.97 2.37 -0.01
C VAL A 36 7.90 3.41 -0.61
N HIS A 37 8.39 3.20 -1.84
CA HIS A 37 9.24 4.16 -2.52
C HIS A 37 8.55 5.51 -2.74
N TRP A 38 7.28 5.50 -3.16
CA TRP A 38 6.49 6.71 -3.36
C TRP A 38 6.27 7.51 -2.05
N CYS A 39 6.01 6.81 -0.94
CA CYS A 39 5.85 7.42 0.40
C CYS A 39 7.16 8.09 0.86
N ARG A 40 8.29 7.38 0.74
CA ARG A 40 9.60 7.91 1.10
C ARG A 40 10.00 9.14 0.29
N GLN A 41 9.66 9.18 -1.01
CA GLN A 41 9.88 10.39 -1.84
C GLN A 41 9.11 11.62 -1.34
N ARG A 42 8.05 11.44 -0.54
CA ARG A 42 7.24 12.51 0.06
C ARG A 42 7.63 12.83 1.50
N GLY A 43 8.70 12.20 2.00
CA GLY A 43 9.17 12.40 3.37
C GLY A 43 8.35 11.66 4.41
N LEU A 44 7.56 10.66 4.02
CA LEU A 44 6.86 9.77 4.95
C LEU A 44 7.76 8.58 5.30
N ASP A 45 7.70 8.14 6.55
CA ASP A 45 8.29 6.86 6.94
C ASP A 45 7.41 5.75 6.38
N ALA A 46 8.00 4.79 5.67
CA ALA A 46 7.24 3.68 5.10
C ALA A 46 8.06 2.39 5.01
N GLU A 47 7.41 1.28 5.34
CA GLU A 47 7.97 -0.07 5.32
C GLU A 47 6.91 -1.12 4.97
N PRO A 48 7.32 -2.25 4.37
CA PRO A 48 6.57 -3.50 4.36
C PRO A 48 6.08 -3.92 5.75
N LEU A 49 4.85 -4.39 5.85
CA LEU A 49 4.29 -4.96 7.06
C LEU A 49 4.31 -6.48 6.99
N TYR A 50 5.31 -7.07 7.63
CA TYR A 50 5.39 -8.51 7.81
C TYR A 50 4.54 -8.95 9.02
N LEU A 51 3.37 -9.54 8.76
CA LEU A 51 2.54 -10.14 9.81
C LEU A 51 3.00 -11.58 10.10
N GLN A 52 3.46 -11.83 11.32
CA GLN A 52 3.86 -13.16 11.76
C GLN A 52 2.65 -14.12 11.74
N GLY A 53 2.73 -15.20 10.96
CA GLY A 53 1.65 -16.18 10.78
C GLY A 53 0.70 -15.91 9.61
N ARG A 54 0.91 -14.84 8.84
CA ARG A 54 0.28 -14.64 7.54
C ARG A 54 1.30 -15.05 6.47
N GLU A 55 1.08 -16.18 5.82
CA GLU A 55 1.80 -16.49 4.58
C GLU A 55 1.35 -15.43 3.56
N GLU A 56 2.26 -14.58 3.11
CA GLU A 56 2.00 -13.73 1.96
C GLU A 56 1.78 -14.68 0.78
N ASP A 57 0.56 -14.70 0.23
CA ASP A 57 0.27 -15.36 -1.03
C ASP A 57 1.09 -14.67 -2.13
N SER A 58 2.36 -15.05 -2.26
CA SER A 58 3.15 -14.83 -3.46
C SER A 58 2.52 -15.68 -4.55
N SER A 59 1.51 -15.11 -5.20
CA SER A 59 0.88 -15.75 -6.35
C SER A 59 1.92 -15.84 -7.44
N GLU A 60 2.37 -17.08 -7.69
CA GLU A 60 3.13 -17.48 -8.88
C GLU A 60 2.27 -17.37 -10.14
#